data_AF-A0A8T3M7G0-F1
#
_entry.id   AF-A0A8T3M7G0-F1
#
_cell.length_a   1.000
_cell.length_b   1.000
_cell.length_c   1.000
_cell.angle_alpha   90.00
_cell.angle_beta   90.00
_cell.angle_gamma   90.00
#
_symmetry.space_group_name_H-M   'P 1'
#
loop_
_entity.id
_entity.type
_entity.pdbx_description
1 polymer ?
#
loop_
_entity_poly.entity_id
_entity_poly.type
_entity_poly.pdbx_seq_one_letter_code
_entity_poly.pdbx_strand_id
1 'polypeptide(L)'
;MIRNVVLHLNNEQPVVVDMYELPQPTDLGLRCTNMRTLDGKRPVFIDDIAASFFFPYLHVRFVEIPPRSLVGTDLEVAVEVAVAAAPVGSAGEALDDDDNLEIDEDFLRRIREV
;
A
#
# COMPACT_ATOMS: atom_id res chain seq x y z
N MET A 1 6.11 -8.09 -15.29
CA MET A 1 4.84 -8.01 -14.56
C MET A 1 4.98 -6.96 -13.47
N ILE A 2 4.06 -6.00 -13.43
CA ILE A 2 4.03 -4.91 -12.45
C ILE A 2 3.12 -5.36 -11.30
N ARG A 3 3.68 -5.52 -10.10
CA ARG A 3 2.98 -6.09 -8.95
C ARG A 3 2.35 -5.02 -8.06
N ASN A 4 1.33 -5.39 -7.29
CA ASN A 4 0.74 -4.53 -6.25
C ASN A 4 0.27 -3.16 -6.78
N VAL A 5 -0.32 -3.18 -7.98
CA VAL A 5 -0.94 -2.00 -8.59
C VAL A 5 -2.33 -1.86 -7.98
N VAL A 6 -2.74 -0.64 -7.64
CA VAL A 6 -4.07 -0.39 -7.07
C VAL A 6 -4.95 0.20 -8.16
N LEU A 7 -6.05 -0.49 -8.49
CA LEU A 7 -7.08 0.01 -9.39
C LEU A 7 -8.15 0.70 -8.55
N HIS A 8 -8.34 1.99 -8.83
CA HIS A 8 -9.43 2.77 -8.28
C HIS A 8 -10.56 2.78 -9.31
N LEU A 9 -11.67 2.11 -9.00
CA LEU A 9 -12.81 1.94 -9.89
C LEU A 9 -13.88 3.00 -9.63
N ASN A 10 -14.70 3.29 -10.64
CA ASN A 10 -15.79 4.25 -10.50
C ASN A 10 -16.88 3.68 -9.57
N ASN A 11 -17.17 4.42 -8.49
CA ASN A 11 -18.21 4.10 -7.50
C ASN A 11 -18.05 2.74 -6.81
N GLU A 12 -16.83 2.22 -6.72
CA GLU A 12 -16.52 0.91 -6.14
C GLU A 12 -15.25 1.00 -5.28
N GLN A 13 -15.07 0.06 -4.35
CA GLN A 13 -13.86 0.00 -3.54
C GLN A 13 -12.62 -0.35 -4.38
N PRO A 14 -11.44 0.23 -4.07
CA PRO A 14 -10.23 -0.07 -4.80
C PRO A 14 -9.78 -1.51 -4.57
N VAL A 15 -9.13 -2.08 -5.58
CA VAL A 15 -8.57 -3.43 -5.55
C VAL A 15 -7.10 -3.42 -5.92
N VAL A 16 -6.34 -4.34 -5.33
CA VAL A 16 -4.94 -4.59 -5.67
C VAL A 16 -4.88 -5.67 -6.74
N VAL A 17 -4.07 -5.47 -7.76
CA VAL A 17 -3.84 -6.45 -8.82
C VAL A 17 -2.37 -6.46 -9.23
N ASP A 18 -2.01 -7.44 -10.05
CA ASP A 18 -0.76 -7.43 -10.77
C ASP A 18 -1.04 -7.27 -12.28
N MET A 19 -0.36 -6.33 -12.94
CA MET A 19 -0.50 -6.06 -14.37
C MET A 19 0.59 -6.79 -15.16
N TYR A 20 0.24 -7.28 -16.35
CA TYR A 20 1.22 -7.93 -17.22
C TYR A 20 2.25 -6.92 -17.77
N GLU A 21 1.77 -5.74 -18.16
CA GLU A 21 2.52 -4.66 -18.79
C GLU A 21 2.01 -3.28 -18.34
N LEU A 22 2.80 -2.24 -18.60
CA LEU A 22 2.41 -0.86 -18.28
C LEU A 22 1.34 -0.37 -19.26
N PRO A 23 0.31 0.33 -18.77
CA PRO A 23 -0.75 0.84 -19.63
C PRO A 23 -0.22 1.82 -20.66
N GLN A 24 -0.62 1.63 -21.91
CA GLN A 24 -0.34 2.54 -23.02
C GLN A 24 -1.51 3.50 -23.23
N PRO A 25 -1.26 4.72 -23.74
CA PRO A 25 -2.33 5.68 -24.05
C PRO A 25 -3.39 5.17 -25.04
N THR A 26 -3.04 4.18 -25.86
CA THR A 26 -3.93 3.58 -26.87
C THR A 26 -4.74 2.38 -26.35
N ASP A 27 -4.48 1.92 -25.14
CA ASP A 27 -5.21 0.77 -24.59
C ASP A 27 -6.67 1.14 -24.34
N LEU A 28 -7.56 0.15 -24.47
CA LEU A 28 -8.99 0.32 -24.18
C LEU A 28 -9.34 -0.07 -22.74
N GLY A 29 -8.38 -0.70 -22.04
CA GLY A 29 -8.54 -1.18 -20.68
C GLY A 29 -7.28 -1.88 -20.18
N LEU A 30 -7.34 -2.32 -18.94
CA LEU A 30 -6.24 -2.96 -18.23
C LEU A 30 -6.45 -4.46 -18.17
N ARG A 31 -5.41 -5.21 -18.51
CA ARG A 31 -5.36 -6.65 -18.29
C ARG A 31 -4.51 -6.94 -17.06
N CYS A 32 -5.15 -7.57 -16.08
CA CYS A 32 -4.58 -7.82 -14.76
C CYS A 32 -4.80 -9.27 -14.33
N THR A 33 -4.16 -9.68 -13.24
CA THR A 33 -4.42 -10.94 -12.53
C THR A 33 -4.17 -10.76 -11.03
N ASN A 34 -4.33 -11.82 -10.25
CA ASN A 34 -4.02 -11.84 -8.82
C ASN A 34 -4.81 -10.78 -8.05
N MET A 35 -6.13 -10.69 -8.27
CA MET A 35 -6.96 -9.62 -7.69
C MET A 35 -7.21 -9.83 -6.19
N ARG A 36 -6.95 -8.78 -5.42
CA ARG A 36 -7.05 -8.74 -3.96
C ARG A 36 -7.77 -7.47 -3.50
N THR A 37 -8.38 -7.52 -2.33
CA THR A 37 -8.73 -6.30 -1.58
C THR A 37 -7.45 -5.62 -1.09
N LEU A 38 -7.57 -4.39 -0.57
CA LEU A 38 -6.42 -3.69 0.05
C LEU A 38 -5.78 -4.49 1.20
N ASP A 39 -6.57 -5.29 1.93
CA ASP A 39 -6.09 -6.20 2.98
C ASP A 39 -5.43 -7.49 2.43
N GLY A 40 -5.31 -7.63 1.10
CA GLY A 40 -4.69 -8.78 0.45
C GLY A 40 -5.60 -10.01 0.29
N LYS A 41 -6.87 -9.93 0.67
CA LYS A 41 -7.83 -11.06 0.59
C LYS A 41 -8.48 -11.13 -0.79
N ARG A 42 -9.00 -12.30 -1.19
CA ARG A 42 -9.80 -12.42 -2.42
C ARG A 42 -11.12 -11.63 -2.28
N PRO A 43 -11.47 -10.71 -3.20
CA PRO A 43 -12.77 -10.07 -3.20
C PRO A 43 -13.92 -11.08 -3.32
N VAL A 44 -15.06 -10.76 -2.69
CA VAL A 44 -16.23 -11.65 -2.66
C VAL A 44 -16.89 -11.85 -4.03
N PHE A 45 -16.67 -10.92 -4.95
CA PHE A 45 -17.28 -10.91 -6.28
C PHE A 45 -16.43 -11.64 -7.34
N ILE A 46 -15.30 -12.24 -6.96
CA ILE A 46 -14.49 -13.07 -7.85
C ILE A 46 -14.37 -14.50 -7.34
N ASP A 47 -14.30 -15.44 -8.29
CA ASP A 47 -14.19 -16.87 -7.99
C ASP A 47 -12.73 -17.30 -7.77
N ASP A 48 -11.86 -16.99 -8.74
CA ASP A 48 -10.43 -17.34 -8.70
C ASP A 48 -9.54 -16.09 -8.72
N ILE A 49 -8.65 -15.98 -7.74
CA ILE A 49 -7.66 -14.91 -7.64
C ILE A 49 -6.68 -14.93 -8.82
N ALA A 50 -6.34 -16.11 -9.34
CA ALA A 50 -5.36 -16.28 -10.42
C ALA A 50 -5.96 -16.08 -11.83
N ALA A 51 -7.26 -15.79 -11.93
CA ALA A 51 -7.89 -15.50 -13.20
C ALA A 51 -7.28 -14.26 -13.89
N SER A 52 -7.49 -14.16 -15.20
CA SER A 52 -7.19 -12.94 -15.95
C SER A 52 -8.41 -12.03 -15.94
N PHE A 53 -8.22 -10.81 -15.45
CA PHE A 53 -9.26 -9.79 -15.37
C PHE A 53 -9.00 -8.73 -16.42
N PHE A 54 -10.07 -8.24 -17.03
CA PHE A 54 -10.01 -7.14 -17.97
C PHE A 54 -10.92 -6.00 -17.47
N PHE A 55 -10.32 -4.82 -17.28
CA PHE A 55 -11.01 -3.62 -16.81
C PHE A 55 -11.06 -2.57 -17.91
N PRO A 56 -12.24 -2.31 -18.51
CA PRO A 56 -12.38 -1.20 -19.45
C PRO A 56 -12.06 0.13 -18.76
N TYR A 57 -11.33 1.03 -19.43
CA TYR A 57 -10.97 2.32 -18.82
C TYR A 57 -12.17 3.18 -18.46
N LEU A 58 -13.32 2.99 -19.12
CA LEU A 58 -14.57 3.66 -18.77
C LEU A 58 -14.99 3.44 -17.30
N HIS A 59 -14.57 2.33 -16.69
CA HIS A 59 -14.88 1.98 -15.30
C HIS A 59 -13.73 2.24 -14.33
N VAL A 60 -12.55 2.63 -14.82
CA VAL A 60 -11.37 2.91 -14.00
C VAL A 60 -11.29 4.42 -13.79
N ARG A 61 -11.27 4.86 -12.54
CA ARG A 61 -11.10 6.28 -12.17
C ARG A 61 -9.65 6.70 -12.37
N PHE A 62 -8.71 5.92 -11.84
CA PHE A 62 -7.27 6.04 -12.08
C PHE A 62 -6.56 4.76 -11.64
N VAL A 63 -5.29 4.63 -12.05
CA VAL A 63 -4.40 3.52 -11.69
C VAL A 63 -3.27 4.08 -10.85
N GLU A 64 -3.04 3.48 -9.69
CA GLU A 64 -1.91 3.79 -8.83
C GLU A 64 -0.86 2.70 -8.97
N ILE A 65 0.32 3.09 -9.46
CA ILE A 65 1.49 2.21 -9.59
C ILE A 65 2.53 2.67 -8.58
N PRO A 66 2.75 1.94 -7.47
CA PRO A 66 3.73 2.35 -6.48
C PRO A 66 5.16 2.37 -7.04
N PRO A 67 6.07 3.24 -6.53
CA PRO A 67 7.44 3.33 -7.04
C PRO A 67 8.20 1.99 -7.00
N ARG A 68 8.01 1.23 -5.91
CA ARG A 68 8.55 -0.14 -5.74
C ARG A 68 8.10 -1.12 -6.82
N SER A 69 6.97 -0.86 -7.47
CA SER A 69 6.45 -1.68 -8.56
C SER A 69 7.00 -1.28 -9.93
N LEU A 70 7.58 -0.08 -10.05
CA LEU A 70 8.20 0.44 -11.28
C LEU A 70 9.68 0.08 -11.43
N VAL A 71 10.29 -0.55 -10.42
CA VAL A 71 11.68 -1.01 -10.50
C VAL A 71 11.82 -2.00 -11.67
N GLY A 72 12.79 -1.74 -12.54
CA GLY A 72 13.07 -2.46 -13.78
C GLY A 72 12.24 -2.03 -14.99
N THR A 73 11.43 -0.96 -14.89
CA THR A 73 10.64 -0.42 -16.00
C THR A 73 11.26 0.85 -16.58
N ASP A 74 10.85 1.22 -17.79
CA ASP A 74 11.19 2.49 -18.44
C ASP A 74 10.63 3.72 -17.70
N LEU A 75 9.62 3.52 -16.85
CA LEU A 75 9.08 4.52 -15.94
C LEU A 75 9.74 4.50 -14.55
N GLU A 76 10.96 3.95 -14.44
CA GLU A 76 11.77 4.09 -13.24
C GLU A 76 11.95 5.58 -12.91
N VAL A 77 11.13 6.06 -11.98
CA VAL A 77 11.35 7.35 -11.35
C VAL A 77 12.56 7.16 -10.44
N ALA A 78 13.61 7.94 -10.66
CA ALA A 78 14.70 8.09 -9.71
C ALA A 78 14.13 8.73 -8.44
N VAL A 79 13.46 7.92 -7.61
CA VAL A 79 13.01 8.34 -6.30
C VAL A 79 14.28 8.38 -5.47
N GLU A 80 14.86 9.57 -5.30
CA GLU A 80 15.64 9.82 -4.09
C GLU A 80 14.69 9.53 -2.94
N VAL A 81 14.88 8.37 -2.29
CA VAL A 81 14.07 7.95 -1.17
C VAL A 81 14.46 8.86 0.00
N ALA A 82 13.91 10.07 0.02
CA ALA A 82 13.69 10.77 1.26
C ALA A 82 12.63 9.93 2.00
N VAL A 83 13.11 9.04 2.87
CA VAL A 83 12.28 8.34 3.85
C VAL A 83 11.76 9.42 4.81
N ALA A 84 10.79 10.20 4.37
CA ALA A 84 9.93 10.96 5.25
C ALA A 84 8.89 9.98 5.79
N ALA A 85 9.31 9.18 6.77
CA ALA A 85 8.39 8.52 7.67
C ALA A 85 7.64 9.61 8.44
N ALA A 86 6.49 10.03 7.92
CA ALA A 86 5.50 10.76 8.70
C ALA A 86 4.48 9.72 9.21
N PRO A 87 4.36 9.51 10.54
CA PRO A 87 3.36 8.62 11.07
C PRO A 87 1.99 9.30 10.98
N VAL A 88 1.05 8.68 10.26
CA VAL A 88 -0.36 8.97 10.43
C VAL A 88 -0.78 8.30 11.74
N GLY A 89 -1.07 9.11 12.75
CA GLY A 89 -1.34 8.63 14.10
C GLY A 89 -2.50 7.63 14.17
N SER A 90 -2.23 6.49 14.78
CA SER A 90 -3.20 5.72 15.55
C SER A 90 -2.62 5.50 16.93
N ALA A 91 -3.33 5.98 17.95
CA ALA A 91 -3.04 5.72 19.35
C ALA A 91 -2.88 4.22 19.60
N GLY A 92 -1.78 3.85 20.27
CA GLY A 92 -1.45 2.47 20.62
C GLY A 92 0.07 2.24 20.57
N GLU A 93 0.80 2.87 21.47
CA GLU A 93 2.23 2.61 21.66
C GLU A 93 2.42 1.19 22.22
N ALA A 94 2.83 0.26 21.36
CA ALA A 94 3.54 -0.93 21.79
C ALA A 94 5.04 -0.57 21.76
N LEU A 95 5.56 -0.16 22.92
CA LEU A 95 7.00 -0.10 23.18
C LEU A 95 7.43 -1.50 23.66
N ASP A 96 7.88 -2.33 22.73
CA ASP A 96 8.85 -3.37 23.04
C ASP A 96 10.23 -2.78 22.74
N ASP A 97 10.85 -2.16 23.74
CA ASP A 97 12.30 -1.99 23.80
C ASP A 97 12.75 -2.35 25.21
N ASP A 98 13.45 -3.48 25.30
CA ASP A 98 14.01 -4.12 26.47
C ASP A 98 15.27 -3.36 26.95
N ASP A 99 15.13 -2.06 27.20
CA ASP A 99 16.13 -1.27 27.90
C ASP A 99 15.66 -1.06 29.34
N ASN A 100 16.32 -1.79 30.25
CA ASN A 100 16.24 -1.67 31.70
C ASN A 100 16.53 -0.22 32.16
N LEU A 101 15.50 0.63 32.13
CA LEU A 101 15.49 1.97 32.71
C LEU A 101 15.27 1.84 34.22
N GLU A 102 16.36 1.75 34.98
CA GLU A 102 16.32 1.90 36.44
C GLU A 102 15.81 3.31 36.77
N ILE A 103 14.55 3.39 37.21
CA ILE A 103 13.95 4.64 37.69
C ILE A 103 14.71 5.06 38.97
N ASP A 104 15.26 6.27 38.94
CA ASP A 104 16.06 6.83 40.03
C ASP A 104 15.18 7.37 41.19
N GLU A 105 15.63 7.17 42.43
CA GLU A 105 14.95 7.60 43.65
C GLU A 105 14.68 9.12 43.69
N ASP A 106 15.52 9.92 43.03
CA ASP A 106 15.35 11.38 42.94
C ASP A 106 14.16 11.77 42.05
N PHE A 107 13.83 10.99 41.03
CA PHE A 107 12.66 11.22 40.20
C PHE A 107 11.35 10.95 40.97
N LEU A 108 11.32 9.89 41.77
CA LEU A 108 10.15 9.56 42.61
C LEU A 108 9.89 10.61 43.69
N ARG A 109 10.95 11.22 44.25
CA ARG A 109 10.80 12.32 45.22
C ARG A 109 10.14 13.55 44.60
N ARG A 110 10.54 13.92 43.38
CA ARG A 110 10.02 15.12 42.70
C ARG A 110 8.54 15.03 42.35
N ILE A 111 8.01 13.82 42.08
CA ILE A 111 6.58 13.62 41.82
C ILE A 111 5.75 13.73 43.12
N ARG A 112 6.32 13.35 44.25
CA ARG A 112 5.59 13.31 45.53
C ARG A 112 5.44 14.68 46.20
N GLU A 113 6.24 15.67 45.78
CA GLU A 113 6.21 17.05 46.30
C GLU A 113 5.30 18.00 45.49
N VAL A 114 4.52 17.48 44.53
CA VAL A 114 3.51 18.24 43.75
C VAL A 114 2.10 18.00 44.28
#